data_AF-A0A4R0SHJ1-F1
#
_entry.id   AF-A0A4R0SHJ1-F1
#
_cell.length_a   1.000
_cell.length_b   1.000
_cell.length_c   1.000
_cell.angle_alpha   90.00
_cell.angle_beta   90.00
_cell.angle_gamma   90.00
#
_symmetry.space_group_name_H-M   'P 1'
#
loop_
_entity.id
_entity.type
_entity.pdbx_description
1 polymer ?
#
loop_
_entity_poly.entity_id
_entity_poly.type
_entity_poly.pdbx_seq_one_letter_code
_entity_poly.pdbx_strand_id
1 'polypeptide(L)'
;MTTAQFKVTNKPLDPTAATGEIALYDADGNPISLSAGGQTITSVKAVALAAGTVPTATLADGMLTIGIPAGAKGDPGSPGAPGVGVKSISLTKGTDGNITGGTLTKTDNSTAAIPVTTATA
;
A
#
# COMPACT_ATOMS: atom_id res chain seq x y z
N MET A 1 -0.02 45.62 0.75
CA MET A 1 -0.19 44.24 1.24
C MET A 1 0.44 44.16 2.60
N THR A 2 -0.35 44.04 3.66
CA THR A 2 0.15 43.89 5.03
C THR A 2 0.48 42.41 5.26
N THR A 3 1.76 42.11 5.47
CA THR A 3 2.24 40.76 5.76
C THR A 3 1.75 40.35 7.15
N ALA A 4 0.98 39.27 7.26
CA ALA A 4 0.67 38.68 8.56
C ALA A 4 1.96 38.08 9.15
N GLN A 5 2.43 38.61 10.28
CA GLN A 5 3.59 38.11 11.00
C GLN A 5 3.11 37.32 12.22
N PHE A 6 3.62 36.11 12.42
CA PHE A 6 3.34 35.30 13.61
C PHE A 6 3.98 35.97 14.83
N LYS A 7 3.16 36.56 15.71
CA LYS A 7 3.61 37.21 16.95
C LYS A 7 3.22 36.33 18.14
N VAL A 8 4.20 35.64 18.73
CA VAL A 8 3.98 34.93 20.00
C VAL A 8 4.02 35.95 21.13
N THR A 9 2.86 36.24 21.72
CA THR A 9 2.79 37.01 22.96
C THR A 9 2.79 36.03 24.12
N ASN A 10 3.93 35.85 24.80
CA ASN A 10 4.01 35.08 26.04
C ASN A 10 3.35 35.89 27.18
N LYS A 11 2.02 36.00 27.18
CA LYS A 11 1.29 36.48 28.35
C LYS A 11 1.31 35.36 29.39
N PRO A 12 1.68 35.61 30.66
CA PRO A 12 1.54 34.62 31.72
C PRO A 12 0.08 34.16 31.74
N LEU A 13 -0.15 32.91 31.36
CA LEU A 13 -1.44 32.28 31.48
C LEU A 13 -1.61 31.88 32.95
N ASP A 14 -2.73 32.26 33.56
CA ASP A 14 -3.10 31.73 34.87
C ASP A 14 -3.30 30.21 34.71
N PRO A 15 -2.47 29.35 35.35
CA PRO A 15 -2.52 27.90 35.17
C PRO A 15 -3.81 27.27 35.72
N THR A 16 -4.63 28.02 36.47
CA THR A 16 -5.95 27.57 36.92
C THR A 16 -7.09 27.94 35.96
N ALA A 17 -6.84 28.84 35.00
CA ALA A 17 -7.77 29.22 33.94
C ALA A 17 -7.35 28.72 32.54
N ALA A 18 -6.09 28.31 32.39
CA ALA A 18 -5.54 27.80 31.14
C ALA A 18 -5.72 26.28 31.04
N THR A 19 -6.81 25.86 30.41
CA THR A 19 -6.84 24.54 29.76
C THR A 19 -5.74 24.54 28.70
N GLY A 20 -4.82 23.58 28.74
CA GLY A 20 -3.60 23.54 27.90
C GLY A 20 -3.88 23.39 26.40
N GLU A 21 -4.39 24.44 25.78
CA GLU A 21 -4.78 24.53 24.38
C GLU A 21 -3.89 25.57 23.69
N ILE A 22 -3.34 25.22 22.52
CA ILE A 22 -2.61 26.19 21.69
C ILE A 22 -3.62 27.21 21.17
N ALA A 23 -3.64 28.40 21.77
CA ALA A 23 -4.46 29.51 21.33
C ALA A 23 -3.62 30.48 20.47
N LEU A 24 -4.12 30.79 19.28
CA LEU A 24 -3.54 31.80 18.39
C LEU A 24 -4.34 33.09 18.55
N TYR A 25 -3.66 34.23 18.65
CA TYR A 25 -4.29 35.54 18.80
C TYR A 25 -3.78 36.51 17.73
N ASP A 26 -4.60 37.49 17.36
CA ASP A 26 -4.20 38.58 16.46
C ASP A 26 -3.39 39.67 17.22
N ALA A 27 -3.06 40.76 16.53
CA ALA A 27 -2.28 41.86 17.13
C ALA A 27 -3.03 42.60 18.26
N ASP A 28 -4.36 42.53 18.26
CA ASP A 28 -5.26 43.16 19.22
C ASP A 28 -5.61 42.22 20.39
N GLY A 29 -5.16 40.96 20.34
CA GLY A 29 -5.38 39.95 21.36
C GLY A 29 -6.69 39.17 21.19
N ASN A 30 -7.35 39.26 20.03
CA ASN A 30 -8.52 38.43 19.73
C ASN A 30 -8.09 37.05 19.24
N PRO A 31 -8.80 35.96 19.60
CA PRO A 31 -8.50 34.63 19.08
C PRO A 31 -8.59 34.58 17.55
N ILE A 32 -7.54 34.09 16.89
CA ILE A 32 -7.57 33.77 15.47
C ILE A 32 -8.27 32.42 15.33
N SER A 33 -9.45 32.42 14.73
CA SER A 33 -10.12 31.18 14.36
C SER A 33 -9.44 30.60 13.12
N LEU A 34 -8.84 29.41 13.23
CA LEU A 34 -8.25 28.66 12.11
C LEU A 34 -9.30 28.00 11.21
N SER A 35 -10.56 28.36 11.39
CA SER A 35 -11.68 27.78 10.71
C SER A 35 -12.20 28.68 9.60
N ALA A 36 -12.55 28.09 8.46
CA ALA A 36 -13.31 28.80 7.46
C ALA A 36 -14.67 29.21 8.08
N GLY A 37 -14.90 30.52 8.24
CA GLY A 37 -16.18 31.05 8.72
C GLY A 37 -16.38 31.08 10.25
N GLY A 38 -15.33 30.91 11.07
CA GLY A 38 -15.43 31.10 12.53
C GLY A 38 -15.89 29.89 13.34
N GLN A 39 -16.00 28.71 12.74
CA GLN A 39 -16.34 27.44 13.41
C GLN A 39 -15.16 26.80 14.16
N THR A 40 -15.15 26.77 15.49
CA THR A 40 -14.12 26.05 16.25
C THR A 40 -13.98 24.58 15.81
N ILE A 41 -12.74 24.11 15.60
CA ILE A 41 -12.47 22.70 15.32
C ILE A 41 -12.60 21.93 16.65
N THR A 42 -13.63 21.11 16.76
CA THR A 42 -13.91 20.27 17.94
C THR A 42 -13.46 18.82 17.73
N SER A 43 -13.27 18.41 16.48
CA SER A 43 -12.79 17.06 16.15
C SER A 43 -12.05 17.02 14.80
N VAL A 44 -11.21 16.00 14.64
CA VAL A 44 -10.47 15.75 13.39
C VAL A 44 -10.72 14.32 12.95
N LYS A 45 -11.06 14.14 11.67
CA LYS A 45 -11.32 12.84 11.06
C LYS A 45 -10.50 12.66 9.79
N ALA A 46 -9.79 11.55 9.68
CA ALA A 46 -9.20 11.10 8.43
C ALA A 46 -10.20 10.23 7.66
N VAL A 47 -10.31 10.44 6.35
CA VAL A 47 -11.10 9.58 5.44
C VAL A 47 -10.21 9.09 4.31
N ALA A 48 -10.29 7.80 4.02
CA ALA A 48 -9.61 7.23 2.86
C ALA A 48 -10.32 7.70 1.59
N LEU A 49 -9.54 8.10 0.59
CA LEU A 49 -10.01 8.42 -0.76
C LEU A 49 -9.47 7.40 -1.76
N ALA A 50 -10.14 7.30 -2.91
CA ALA A 50 -9.66 6.46 -4.01
C ALA A 50 -8.28 6.93 -4.50
N ALA A 51 -7.51 6.00 -5.07
CA ALA A 51 -6.21 6.33 -5.66
C ALA A 51 -6.37 7.33 -6.81
N GLY A 52 -5.45 8.29 -6.91
CA GLY A 52 -5.46 9.34 -7.93
C GLY A 52 -6.42 10.52 -7.65
N THR A 53 -7.11 10.51 -6.51
CA THR A 53 -7.90 11.68 -6.06
C THR A 53 -6.98 12.78 -5.52
N VAL A 54 -7.44 14.03 -5.60
CA VAL A 54 -6.74 15.17 -4.99
C VAL A 54 -6.96 15.11 -3.47
N PRO A 55 -5.92 15.28 -2.64
CA PRO A 55 -6.09 15.42 -1.19
C PRO A 55 -7.06 16.54 -0.84
N THR A 56 -7.91 16.33 0.17
CA THR A 56 -8.90 17.32 0.59
C THR A 56 -8.72 17.70 2.06
N ALA A 57 -9.10 18.93 2.40
CA ALA A 57 -9.24 19.40 3.76
C ALA A 57 -10.50 20.26 3.82
N THR A 58 -11.52 19.77 4.52
CA THR A 58 -12.82 20.45 4.64
C THR A 58 -13.18 20.61 6.10
N LEU A 59 -13.60 21.81 6.48
CA LEU A 59 -14.16 22.09 7.79
C LEU A 59 -15.65 22.36 7.68
N ALA A 60 -16.44 21.52 8.34
CA ALA A 60 -17.89 21.66 8.46
C ALA A 60 -18.33 21.21 9.86
N ASP A 61 -19.28 21.92 10.45
CA ASP A 61 -19.89 21.60 11.75
C ASP A 61 -18.88 21.29 12.88
N GLY A 62 -17.74 22.00 12.88
CA GLY A 62 -16.64 21.82 13.84
C GLY A 62 -15.76 20.58 13.62
N MET A 63 -16.01 19.76 12.60
CA MET A 63 -15.15 18.63 12.24
C MET A 63 -14.25 18.97 11.05
N LEU A 64 -12.93 18.90 11.26
CA LEU A 64 -11.96 18.93 10.18
C LEU A 64 -11.84 17.53 9.57
N THR A 65 -12.27 17.38 8.31
CA THR A 65 -12.14 16.14 7.55
C THR A 65 -10.95 16.23 6.58
N ILE A 66 -9.98 15.34 6.75
CA ILE A 66 -8.81 15.21 5.88
C ILE A 66 -8.97 13.99 4.98
N GLY A 67 -9.04 14.23 3.67
CA GLY A 67 -9.10 13.19 2.66
C GLY A 67 -7.71 12.74 2.25
N ILE A 68 -7.40 11.46 2.48
CA ILE A 68 -6.11 10.85 2.20
C ILE A 68 -6.27 9.88 1.01
N PRO A 69 -5.75 10.20 -0.18
CA PRO A 69 -5.76 9.30 -1.32
C PRO A 69 -4.98 8.02 -1.01
N ALA A 70 -5.54 6.88 -1.40
CA ALA A 70 -4.77 5.65 -1.48
C ALA A 70 -3.58 5.82 -2.43
N GLY A 71 -2.49 5.09 -2.16
CA GLY A 71 -1.38 4.98 -3.10
C GLY A 71 -1.84 4.39 -4.43
N ALA A 72 -1.09 4.68 -5.50
CA ALA A 72 -1.32 4.04 -6.78
C ALA A 72 -1.24 2.51 -6.63
N LYS A 73 -2.10 1.79 -7.37
CA LYS A 73 -1.96 0.35 -7.49
C LYS A 73 -0.58 0.06 -8.08
N GLY A 74 0.16 -0.87 -7.48
CA GLY A 74 1.40 -1.35 -8.07
C GLY A 74 1.16 -2.01 -9.43
N ASP A 75 2.20 -2.03 -10.26
CA ASP A 75 2.16 -2.68 -11.56
C ASP A 75 1.84 -4.18 -11.41
N PRO A 76 1.18 -4.80 -12.41
CA PRO A 76 1.05 -6.25 -12.46
C PRO A 76 2.43 -6.92 -12.37
N GLY A 77 2.49 -8.07 -11.70
CA GLY A 77 3.68 -8.91 -11.73
C GLY A 77 3.98 -9.40 -13.17
N SER A 78 5.24 -9.70 -13.44
CA SER A 78 5.63 -10.28 -14.73
C SER A 78 4.95 -11.64 -14.95
N PRO A 79 4.56 -11.98 -16.19
CA PRO A 79 4.11 -13.32 -16.51
C PRO A 79 5.13 -14.38 -16.10
N GLY A 80 4.64 -15.54 -15.67
CA GLY A 80 5.51 -16.69 -15.39
C GLY A 80 6.21 -17.20 -16.65
N ALA A 81 7.31 -17.92 -16.46
CA ALA A 81 8.02 -18.57 -17.56
C ALA A 81 7.09 -19.57 -18.28
N PRO A 82 7.21 -19.74 -19.61
CA PRO A 82 6.47 -20.76 -20.34
C PRO A 82 6.69 -22.16 -19.76
N GLY A 83 5.61 -22.94 -19.67
CA GLY A 83 5.70 -24.34 -19.26
C GLY A 83 6.46 -25.19 -20.27
N VAL A 84 7.31 -26.09 -19.77
CA VAL A 84 8.03 -27.06 -20.60
C VAL A 84 7.29 -28.40 -20.55
N GLY A 85 6.75 -28.82 -21.71
CA GLY A 85 6.01 -30.08 -21.85
C GLY A 85 6.90 -31.25 -22.30
N VAL A 86 6.30 -32.42 -22.46
CA VAL A 86 6.96 -33.60 -23.07
C VAL A 86 6.73 -33.55 -24.59
N LYS A 87 7.82 -33.64 -25.36
CA LYS A 87 7.83 -33.69 -26.83
C LYS A 87 7.79 -35.12 -27.34
N SER A 88 8.58 -36.01 -26.74
CA SER A 88 8.63 -37.43 -27.10
C SER A 88 9.17 -38.27 -25.95
N ILE A 89 8.91 -39.58 -26.02
CA ILE A 89 9.43 -40.58 -25.09
C ILE A 89 10.05 -41.70 -25.92
N SER A 90 11.27 -42.10 -25.56
CA SER A 90 11.92 -43.30 -26.09
C SER A 90 12.09 -44.32 -24.96
N LEU A 91 11.67 -45.55 -25.20
CA LEU A 91 11.72 -46.63 -24.21
C LEU A 91 12.89 -47.56 -24.51
N THR A 92 13.55 -48.01 -23.45
CA THR A 92 14.65 -48.99 -23.53
C THR A 92 14.11 -50.37 -23.16
N LYS A 93 14.25 -51.33 -24.08
CA LYS A 93 13.85 -52.72 -23.87
C LYS A 93 15.05 -53.58 -23.46
N GLY A 94 14.89 -54.34 -22.39
CA GLY A 94 15.83 -55.32 -21.91
C GLY A 94 15.88 -56.58 -22.79
N THR A 95 16.87 -57.43 -22.53
CA THR A 95 17.08 -58.70 -23.25
C THR A 95 15.98 -59.73 -22.99
N ASP A 96 15.27 -59.58 -21.87
CA ASP A 96 14.10 -60.35 -21.47
C ASP A 96 12.79 -59.86 -22.11
N GLY A 97 12.85 -58.80 -22.93
CA GLY A 97 11.70 -58.19 -23.58
C GLY A 97 10.94 -57.16 -22.74
N ASN A 98 11.32 -56.95 -21.47
CA ASN A 98 10.69 -55.97 -20.59
C ASN A 98 11.26 -54.56 -20.81
N ILE A 99 10.53 -53.52 -20.40
CA ILE A 99 11.04 -52.14 -20.44
C ILE A 99 11.87 -51.88 -19.18
N THR A 100 13.13 -51.51 -19.36
CA THR A 100 14.10 -51.30 -18.26
C THR A 100 14.36 -49.83 -17.98
N GLY A 101 13.85 -48.92 -18.82
CA GLY A 101 14.04 -47.49 -18.67
C GLY A 101 13.48 -46.71 -19.86
N GLY A 102 13.69 -45.41 -19.86
CA GLY A 102 13.41 -44.55 -21.00
C GLY A 102 14.08 -43.19 -20.89
N THR A 103 13.95 -42.39 -21.94
CA THR A 103 14.33 -40.98 -21.96
C THR A 103 13.15 -40.17 -22.48
N LEU A 104 12.76 -39.14 -21.74
CA LEU A 104 11.82 -38.13 -22.24
C LEU A 104 12.62 -36.98 -22.86
N THR A 105 12.16 -36.50 -24.00
CA THR A 105 12.61 -35.23 -24.58
C THR A 105 11.53 -34.20 -24.32
N LYS A 106 11.92 -33.07 -23.75
CA LYS A 106 11.02 -31.95 -23.44
C LYS A 106 10.83 -31.04 -24.64
N THR A 107 9.82 -30.16 -24.61
CA THR A 107 9.55 -29.21 -25.70
C THR A 107 10.70 -28.25 -25.97
N ASP A 108 11.53 -27.96 -24.96
CA ASP A 108 12.77 -27.18 -25.05
C ASP A 108 14.00 -27.99 -25.55
N ASN A 109 13.79 -29.24 -25.97
CA ASN A 109 14.81 -30.20 -26.40
C ASN A 109 15.77 -30.69 -25.28
N SER A 110 15.57 -30.27 -24.03
CA SER A 110 16.26 -30.92 -22.91
C SER A 110 15.75 -32.35 -22.71
N THR A 111 16.56 -33.22 -22.13
CA THR A 111 16.19 -34.61 -21.88
C THR A 111 16.22 -34.94 -20.39
N ALA A 112 15.42 -35.91 -19.98
CA ALA A 112 15.46 -36.47 -18.65
C ALA A 112 15.24 -37.99 -18.71
N ALA A 113 15.88 -38.72 -17.80
CA ALA A 113 15.69 -40.16 -17.69
C ALA A 113 14.31 -40.47 -17.10
N ILE A 114 13.68 -41.52 -17.63
CA ILE A 114 12.51 -42.16 -17.04
C ILE A 114 13.04 -43.43 -16.34
N PRO A 115 13.21 -43.43 -15.01
CA PRO A 115 13.61 -44.63 -14.29
C PRO A 115 12.44 -45.62 -14.25
N VAL A 116 12.73 -46.90 -14.47
CA VAL A 116 11.80 -47.99 -14.17
C VAL A 116 12.23 -48.61 -12.85
N THR A 117 11.29 -48.69 -11.90
CA THR A 117 11.47 -49.42 -10.65
C THR A 117 10.51 -50.59 -10.63
N THR A 118 11.01 -51.78 -10.28
CA THR A 118 10.16 -52.94 -10.03
C THR A 118 9.73 -52.94 -8.57
N ALA A 119 8.43 -53.05 -8.32
CA ALA A 119 7.94 -53.38 -6.98
C ALA A 119 8.20 -54.87 -6.74
N THR A 120 8.95 -55.21 -5.70
CA THR A 120 9.03 -56.60 -5.22
C THR A 120 7.69 -56.92 -4.54
N ALA A 121 7.02 -57.97 -5.00
CA ALA A 121 5.75 -58.44 -4.44
C ALA A 121 5.94 -59.10 -3.07
#